data_AF-A0AAW2MYZ0-F1
#
_entry.id   AF-A0AAW2MYZ0-F1
#
_cell.length_a   1.000
_cell.length_b   1.000
_cell.length_c   1.000
_cell.angle_alpha   90.00
_cell.angle_beta   90.00
_cell.angle_gamma   90.00
#
_symmetry.space_group_name_H-M   'P 1'
#
loop_
_entity.id
_entity.type
_entity.pdbx_description
1 polymer ?
#
loop_
_entity_poly.entity_id
_entity_poly.type
_entity_poly.pdbx_seq_one_letter_code
_entity_poly.pdbx_strand_id
1 'polypeptide(L)'
;MRENEYLQSLHFNCLRMENGSLVNMSLPIVLAIDDEIKEKIGGSGSVALVGPDGDLVAILSSIEIYKHNKEERIARTWGTTAPGLPYVEEVITPAGNWLIGGDLEVLKPIKYNDGLDHYRLSPQQLRKEFDRRQADAVFAFQLRNPVHNGHALLMNDTRRRLLEMGLQEPNSFASPIGWFHKG
;
A
#
# COMPACT_ATOMS: atom_id res chain seq x y z
N MET A 1 2.38 -5.43 -9.34
CA MET A 1 1.87 -4.81 -10.58
C MET A 1 2.60 -5.41 -11.76
N ARG A 2 1.90 -5.68 -12.86
CA ARG A 2 2.47 -5.93 -14.20
C ARG A 2 3.01 -4.63 -14.81
N GLU A 3 3.78 -4.70 -15.91
CA GLU A 3 4.39 -3.49 -16.50
C GLU A 3 3.32 -2.47 -16.91
N ASN A 4 2.22 -2.91 -17.50
CA ASN A 4 1.11 -2.04 -17.89
C ASN A 4 0.49 -1.29 -16.69
N GLU A 5 0.28 -1.95 -15.57
CA GLU A 5 -0.26 -1.34 -14.34
C GLU A 5 0.76 -0.38 -13.71
N TYR A 6 2.03 -0.77 -13.72
CA TYR A 6 3.14 0.05 -13.23
C TYR A 6 3.25 1.36 -14.01
N LEU A 7 3.21 1.29 -15.35
CA LEU A 7 3.24 2.47 -16.21
C LEU A 7 2.00 3.35 -15.98
N GLN A 8 0.81 2.76 -15.91
CA GLN A 8 -0.41 3.54 -15.64
C GLN A 8 -0.37 4.26 -14.29
N SER A 9 0.07 3.57 -13.24
CA SER A 9 0.25 4.15 -11.92
C SER A 9 1.25 5.31 -11.95
N LEU A 10 2.40 5.10 -12.59
CA LEU A 10 3.50 6.06 -12.63
C LEU A 10 3.20 7.31 -13.47
N HIS A 11 2.44 7.17 -14.56
CA HIS A 11 2.16 8.28 -15.50
C HIS A 11 0.82 8.96 -15.26
N PHE A 12 -0.19 8.24 -14.76
CA PHE A 12 -1.57 8.73 -14.72
C PHE A 12 -2.19 8.72 -13.32
N ASN A 13 -1.49 8.17 -12.32
CA ASN A 13 -2.00 8.01 -10.95
C ASN A 13 -3.32 7.23 -10.88
N CYS A 14 -3.60 6.39 -11.87
CA CYS A 14 -4.83 5.61 -11.97
C CYS A 14 -4.61 4.30 -12.74
N LEU A 15 -5.52 3.35 -12.58
CA LEU A 15 -5.62 2.15 -13.41
C LEU A 15 -6.93 2.19 -14.18
N ARG A 16 -6.89 1.77 -15.44
CA ARG A 16 -8.08 1.47 -16.23
C ARG A 16 -8.53 0.04 -15.97
N MET A 17 -9.76 -0.10 -15.50
CA MET A 17 -10.43 -1.38 -15.27
C MET A 17 -10.97 -1.96 -16.59
N GLU A 18 -11.30 -3.25 -16.61
CA GLU A 18 -11.86 -3.93 -17.79
C GLU A 18 -13.15 -3.29 -18.31
N ASN A 19 -13.98 -2.76 -17.41
CA ASN A 19 -15.21 -2.04 -17.76
C ASN A 19 -14.96 -0.59 -18.24
N GLY A 20 -13.70 -0.20 -18.42
CA GLY A 20 -13.28 1.12 -18.88
C GLY A 20 -13.26 2.21 -17.82
N SER A 21 -13.70 1.94 -16.58
CA SER A 21 -13.63 2.90 -15.48
C SER A 21 -12.18 3.13 -15.03
N LEU A 22 -11.94 4.27 -14.38
CA LEU A 22 -10.65 4.61 -13.81
C LEU A 22 -10.72 4.53 -12.28
N VAL A 23 -9.74 3.88 -11.67
CA VAL A 23 -9.56 3.85 -10.21
C VAL A 23 -8.25 4.53 -9.85
N ASN A 24 -8.23 5.28 -8.74
CA ASN A 24 -7.00 5.93 -8.28
C ASN A 24 -5.94 4.89 -7.86
N MET A 25 -4.71 5.08 -8.30
CA MET A 25 -3.55 4.23 -7.98
C MET A 25 -2.26 5.01 -8.21
N SER A 26 -1.95 5.95 -7.32
CA SER A 26 -0.83 6.88 -7.47
C SER A 26 0.55 6.34 -7.08
N LEU A 27 0.61 5.14 -6.47
CA LEU A 27 1.85 4.57 -5.98
C LEU A 27 2.10 3.18 -6.58
N PRO A 28 3.27 2.94 -7.20
CA PRO A 28 3.65 1.61 -7.64
C PRO A 28 3.77 0.60 -6.50
N ILE A 29 2.99 -0.48 -6.56
CA ILE A 29 3.08 -1.64 -5.67
C ILE A 29 3.74 -2.79 -6.45
N VAL A 30 5.05 -2.94 -6.24
CA VAL A 30 5.94 -3.79 -7.05
C VAL A 30 6.87 -4.61 -6.18
N LEU A 31 7.29 -5.76 -6.67
CA LEU A 31 8.33 -6.59 -6.07
C LEU A 31 9.58 -6.52 -6.95
N ALA A 32 10.72 -6.13 -6.37
CA ALA A 32 11.99 -6.05 -7.09
C ALA A 32 12.80 -7.35 -6.92
N ILE A 33 13.49 -7.77 -7.97
CA ILE A 33 14.39 -8.94 -7.98
C ILE A 33 15.69 -8.58 -8.68
N ASP A 34 16.79 -9.20 -8.27
CA ASP A 34 18.10 -9.04 -8.90
C ASP A 34 18.26 -9.95 -10.13
N ASP A 35 19.40 -9.82 -10.81
CA ASP A 35 19.74 -10.59 -12.00
C ASP A 35 19.85 -12.10 -11.70
N GLU A 36 20.39 -12.48 -10.54
CA GLU A 36 20.55 -13.88 -10.13
C GLU A 36 19.19 -14.57 -9.91
N ILE A 37 18.27 -13.90 -9.22
CA ILE A 37 16.91 -14.40 -9.00
C ILE A 37 16.15 -14.49 -10.32
N LYS A 38 16.27 -13.49 -11.20
CA LYS A 38 15.65 -13.54 -12.53
C LYS A 38 16.15 -14.76 -13.32
N GLU A 39 17.46 -15.03 -13.33
CA GLU A 39 18.04 -16.18 -14.01
C GLU A 39 17.55 -17.50 -13.41
N LYS A 40 17.47 -17.60 -12.07
CA LYS A 40 16.94 -18.78 -11.38
C LYS A 40 15.47 -19.06 -11.69
N ILE A 41 14.65 -18.02 -11.82
CA ILE A 41 13.24 -18.15 -12.18
C ILE A 41 13.11 -18.73 -13.60
N GLY A 42 13.96 -18.28 -14.53
CA GLY A 42 14.02 -18.79 -15.89
C GLY A 42 12.67 -18.69 -16.60
N GLY A 43 12.20 -19.82 -17.16
CA GLY A 43 10.91 -19.92 -17.85
C GLY A 43 9.71 -20.31 -16.96
N SER A 44 9.86 -20.26 -15.63
CA SER A 44 8.79 -20.66 -14.71
C SER A 44 7.59 -19.72 -14.81
N GLY A 45 6.36 -20.26 -14.82
CA GLY A 45 5.14 -19.45 -14.82
C GLY A 45 4.70 -18.96 -13.45
N SER A 46 5.34 -19.41 -12.37
CA SER A 46 4.97 -19.06 -10.99
C SER A 46 6.17 -19.13 -10.05
N VAL A 47 6.13 -18.35 -8.98
CA VAL A 47 7.14 -18.34 -7.92
C VAL A 47 6.50 -18.35 -6.54
N ALA A 48 7.20 -18.95 -5.58
CA ALA A 48 6.86 -18.89 -4.16
C ALA A 48 7.46 -17.63 -3.52
N LEU A 49 6.68 -16.94 -2.69
CA LEU A 49 7.16 -15.86 -1.83
C LEU A 49 7.37 -16.39 -0.41
N VAL A 50 8.61 -16.34 0.04
CA VAL A 50 9.05 -16.86 1.33
C VAL A 50 9.31 -15.69 2.28
N GLY A 51 8.75 -15.75 3.48
CA GLY A 51 8.94 -14.74 4.52
C GLY A 51 10.32 -14.84 5.18
N PRO A 52 10.71 -13.85 6.01
CA PRO A 52 12.00 -13.85 6.71
C PRO A 52 12.24 -15.10 7.58
N ASP A 53 11.17 -15.69 8.12
CA ASP A 53 11.23 -16.89 8.97
C ASP A 53 11.31 -18.21 8.17
N GLY A 54 11.38 -18.13 6.84
CA GLY A 54 11.40 -19.30 5.94
C GLY A 54 10.01 -19.84 5.59
N ASP A 55 8.95 -19.24 6.13
CA ASP A 55 7.57 -19.63 5.85
C ASP A 55 7.14 -19.26 4.43
N LEU A 56 6.42 -20.16 3.76
CA LEU A 56 5.76 -19.85 2.51
C LEU A 56 4.54 -18.94 2.77
N VAL A 57 4.58 -17.71 2.26
CA VAL A 57 3.59 -16.67 2.54
C VAL A 57 2.58 -16.54 1.39
N ALA A 58 3.04 -16.63 0.16
CA ALA A 58 2.22 -16.41 -1.02
C ALA A 58 2.78 -17.12 -2.25
N ILE A 59 1.94 -17.25 -3.28
CA ILE A 59 2.32 -17.68 -4.62
C ILE A 59 2.04 -16.52 -5.57
N LEU A 60 3.01 -16.19 -6.44
CA LEU A 60 2.83 -15.25 -7.53
C LEU A 60 2.80 -16.05 -8.84
N SER A 61 1.66 -16.02 -9.52
CA SER A 61 1.40 -16.81 -10.73
C SER A 61 1.27 -15.93 -11.97
N SER A 62 1.29 -16.55 -13.15
CA SER A 62 1.22 -15.87 -14.45
C SER A 62 2.29 -14.76 -14.55
N ILE A 63 3.51 -15.03 -14.11
CA ILE A 63 4.48 -13.95 -13.84
C ILE A 63 4.96 -13.22 -15.09
N GLU A 64 5.36 -11.97 -14.89
CA GLU A 64 5.96 -11.09 -15.88
C GLU A 64 7.13 -10.35 -15.26
N ILE A 65 8.32 -10.41 -15.87
CA ILE A 65 9.52 -9.74 -15.38
C ILE A 65 9.92 -8.63 -16.34
N TYR A 66 10.03 -7.41 -15.83
CA TYR A 66 10.31 -6.20 -16.62
C TYR A 66 11.33 -5.29 -15.91
N LYS A 67 11.86 -4.28 -16.63
CA LYS A 67 12.95 -3.45 -16.11
C LYS A 67 12.51 -2.53 -14.97
N HIS A 68 13.35 -2.41 -13.95
CA HIS A 68 13.20 -1.44 -12.87
C HIS A 68 13.97 -0.15 -13.22
N ASN A 69 13.36 0.75 -14.01
CA ASN A 69 13.95 2.06 -14.29
C ASN A 69 13.89 2.96 -13.04
N LYS A 70 14.81 2.73 -12.08
CA LYS A 70 14.78 3.32 -10.74
C LYS A 70 14.71 4.85 -10.75
N GLU A 71 15.58 5.50 -11.52
CA GLU A 71 15.64 6.96 -11.59
C GLU A 71 14.30 7.56 -12.06
N GLU A 72 13.71 6.99 -13.12
CA GLU A 72 12.40 7.41 -13.62
C GLU A 72 11.29 7.18 -12.58
N ARG A 73 11.30 6.01 -11.93
CA ARG A 73 10.36 5.67 -10.86
C ARG A 73 10.40 6.71 -9.74
N ILE A 74 11.61 7.04 -9.30
CA ILE A 74 11.87 7.99 -8.21
C ILE A 74 11.41 9.38 -8.63
N ALA A 75 11.83 9.85 -9.80
CA ALA A 75 11.48 11.18 -10.32
C ALA A 75 9.96 11.39 -10.41
N ARG A 76 9.22 10.41 -10.93
CA ARG A 76 7.77 10.53 -11.14
C ARG A 76 6.96 10.36 -9.87
N THR A 77 7.45 9.58 -8.91
CA THR A 77 6.74 9.33 -7.64
C THR A 77 7.03 10.42 -6.59
N TRP A 78 8.29 10.88 -6.49
CA TRP A 78 8.72 11.86 -5.49
C TRP A 78 8.85 13.29 -6.04
N GLY A 79 8.82 13.48 -7.36
CA GLY A 79 9.05 14.80 -7.99
C GLY A 79 10.51 15.26 -7.92
N THR A 80 11.44 14.40 -7.49
CA THR A 80 12.87 14.68 -7.39
C THR A 80 13.65 13.36 -7.36
N THR A 81 14.92 13.39 -7.77
CA THR A 81 15.89 12.29 -7.64
C THR A 81 17.02 12.62 -6.66
N ALA A 82 16.82 13.66 -5.83
CA ALA A 82 17.81 14.09 -4.85
C ALA A 82 18.16 12.95 -3.87
N PRO A 83 19.42 12.85 -3.44
CA PRO A 83 19.81 11.96 -2.35
C PRO A 83 19.14 12.38 -1.03
N GLY A 84 19.10 11.48 -0.05
CA GLY A 84 18.53 11.71 1.28
C GLY A 84 17.04 11.39 1.42
N LEU A 85 16.40 10.87 0.36
CA LEU A 85 15.02 10.38 0.40
C LEU A 85 14.98 9.02 1.13
N PRO A 86 14.47 8.92 2.37
CA PRO A 86 14.69 7.74 3.21
C PRO A 86 14.15 6.44 2.61
N TYR A 87 12.94 6.48 2.04
CA TYR A 87 12.34 5.30 1.40
C TYR A 87 13.10 4.90 0.14
N VAL A 88 13.58 5.88 -0.63
CA VAL A 88 14.35 5.61 -1.85
C VAL A 88 15.68 4.95 -1.49
N GLU A 89 16.40 5.51 -0.52
CA GLU A 89 17.69 4.99 -0.07
C GLU A 89 17.59 3.60 0.54
N GLU A 90 16.56 3.34 1.34
CA GLU A 90 16.40 2.05 2.03
C GLU A 90 15.84 0.96 1.10
N VAL A 91 14.91 1.30 0.19
CA VAL A 91 14.09 0.30 -0.53
C VAL A 91 14.38 0.27 -2.03
N ILE A 92 14.56 1.42 -2.69
CA ILE A 92 14.62 1.48 -4.17
C ILE A 92 16.05 1.41 -4.68
N THR A 93 16.96 2.18 -4.08
CA THR A 93 18.38 2.25 -4.46
C THR A 93 19.04 0.86 -4.38
N PRO A 94 18.96 0.11 -3.25
CA PRO A 94 19.60 -1.20 -3.13
C PRO A 94 18.80 -2.35 -3.79
N ALA A 95 17.55 -2.11 -4.21
CA ALA A 95 16.73 -3.14 -4.84
C ALA A 95 17.33 -3.67 -6.15
N GLY A 96 16.86 -4.82 -6.63
CA GLY A 96 17.27 -5.34 -7.93
C GLY A 96 16.83 -4.49 -9.13
N ASN A 97 17.41 -4.78 -10.29
CA ASN A 97 17.19 -4.07 -11.56
C ASN A 97 15.94 -4.53 -12.32
N TRP A 98 15.20 -5.51 -11.76
CA TRP A 98 13.99 -6.06 -12.36
C TRP A 98 12.83 -5.94 -11.39
N LEU A 99 11.63 -5.80 -11.95
CA LEU A 99 10.37 -5.93 -11.24
C LEU A 99 9.66 -7.19 -11.72
N ILE A 100 8.98 -7.87 -10.80
CA ILE A 100 8.13 -9.02 -11.10
C ILE A 100 6.67 -8.70 -10.76
N GLY A 101 5.80 -8.84 -11.77
CA GLY A 101 4.36 -8.74 -11.66
C GLY A 101 3.69 -10.10 -11.86
N GLY A 102 2.45 -10.25 -11.41
CA GLY A 102 1.71 -11.51 -11.50
C GLY A 102 0.44 -11.48 -10.67
N ASP A 103 -0.28 -12.59 -10.68
CA ASP A 103 -1.51 -12.79 -9.92
C ASP A 103 -1.12 -13.37 -8.55
N LEU A 104 -1.40 -12.63 -7.48
CA LEU A 104 -0.94 -12.93 -6.12
C LEU A 104 -2.00 -13.72 -5.34
N GLU A 105 -1.62 -14.91 -4.87
CA GLU A 105 -2.39 -15.71 -3.93
C GLU A 105 -1.69 -15.70 -2.56
N VAL A 106 -2.29 -15.04 -1.57
CA VAL A 106 -1.76 -15.00 -0.20
C VAL A 106 -2.31 -16.19 0.59
N LEU A 107 -1.44 -17.05 1.10
CA LEU A 107 -1.84 -18.34 1.68
C LEU A 107 -2.41 -18.22 3.09
N LYS A 108 -1.93 -17.25 3.86
CA LYS A 108 -2.37 -17.01 5.24
C LYS A 108 -2.45 -15.51 5.53
N PRO A 109 -3.39 -15.06 6.38
CA PRO A 109 -3.39 -13.69 6.87
C PRO A 109 -2.04 -13.35 7.52
N ILE A 110 -1.46 -12.21 7.13
CA ILE A 110 -0.18 -11.73 7.67
C ILE A 110 -0.37 -11.31 9.13
N LYS A 111 0.54 -11.75 9.99
CA LYS A 111 0.64 -11.36 11.40
C LYS A 111 2.06 -10.98 11.73
N TYR A 112 2.22 -10.00 12.61
CA TYR A 112 3.54 -9.52 13.05
C TYR A 112 3.91 -10.06 14.42
N ASN A 113 2.94 -10.54 15.19
CA ASN A 113 3.14 -11.10 16.53
C ASN A 113 3.86 -10.13 17.49
N ASP A 114 3.70 -8.82 17.28
CA ASP A 114 4.31 -7.72 18.05
C ASP A 114 3.37 -7.17 19.15
N GLY A 115 2.28 -7.88 19.42
CA GLY A 115 1.23 -7.46 20.35
C GLY A 115 0.24 -6.46 19.75
N LEU A 116 0.41 -6.00 18.51
CA LEU A 116 -0.43 -4.97 17.88
C LEU A 116 -1.37 -5.50 16.78
N ASP A 117 -1.33 -6.80 16.48
CA ASP A 117 -2.13 -7.39 15.38
C ASP A 117 -3.65 -7.17 15.55
N HIS A 118 -4.14 -7.02 16.77
CA HIS A 118 -5.55 -6.73 17.04
C HIS A 118 -5.99 -5.32 16.57
N TYR A 119 -5.05 -4.40 16.31
CA TYR A 119 -5.33 -3.11 15.67
C TYR A 119 -5.28 -3.17 14.14
N ARG A 120 -4.70 -4.22 13.55
CA ARG A 120 -4.53 -4.38 12.09
C ARG A 120 -5.79 -4.95 11.44
N LEU A 121 -6.89 -4.22 11.54
CA LEU A 121 -8.17 -4.62 10.98
C LEU A 121 -8.15 -4.54 9.45
N SER A 122 -8.65 -5.58 8.79
CA SER A 122 -8.85 -5.57 7.33
C SER A 122 -9.95 -4.57 6.95
N PRO A 123 -10.00 -4.10 5.69
CA PRO A 123 -11.09 -3.25 5.20
C PRO A 123 -12.48 -3.86 5.45
N GLN A 124 -12.60 -5.20 5.35
CA GLN A 124 -13.86 -5.89 5.64
C GLN A 124 -14.22 -5.85 7.13
N GLN A 125 -13.24 -6.03 8.02
CA GLN A 125 -13.45 -5.93 9.47
C GLN A 125 -13.81 -4.51 9.89
N LEU A 126 -13.17 -3.50 9.30
CA LEU A 126 -13.51 -2.08 9.52
C LEU A 126 -14.94 -1.77 9.11
N ARG A 127 -15.38 -2.19 7.92
CA ARG A 127 -16.77 -2.02 7.47
C ARG A 127 -17.77 -2.65 8.44
N LYS A 128 -17.53 -3.89 8.87
CA LYS A 128 -18.35 -4.56 9.88
C LYS A 128 -18.42 -3.79 11.18
N GLU A 129 -17.32 -3.18 11.62
CA GLU A 129 -17.29 -2.37 12.83
C GLU A 129 -18.06 -1.06 12.66
N PHE A 130 -17.99 -0.41 11.51
CA PHE A 130 -18.79 0.78 11.21
C PHE A 130 -20.29 0.47 11.16
N ASP A 131 -20.67 -0.64 10.51
CA ASP A 131 -22.06 -1.11 10.47
C ASP A 131 -22.58 -1.45 11.87
N ARG A 132 -21.76 -2.12 12.70
CA ARG A 132 -22.09 -2.44 14.10
C ARG A 132 -22.34 -1.18 14.93
N ARG A 133 -21.63 -0.09 14.63
CA ARG A 133 -21.79 1.22 15.27
C ARG A 133 -22.93 2.05 14.66
N GLN A 134 -23.62 1.54 13.64
CA GLN A 134 -24.67 2.26 12.92
C GLN A 134 -24.16 3.59 12.36
N ALA A 135 -22.90 3.63 11.93
CA ALA A 135 -22.29 4.83 11.39
C ALA A 135 -22.99 5.23 10.08
N ASP A 136 -23.58 6.42 10.04
CA ASP A 136 -24.15 6.99 8.82
C ASP A 136 -23.12 7.78 7.99
N ALA A 137 -21.99 8.11 8.60
CA ALA A 137 -20.79 8.58 7.95
C ALA A 137 -19.53 8.10 8.67
N VAL A 138 -18.46 7.89 7.91
CA VAL A 138 -17.13 7.61 8.45
C VAL A 138 -16.14 8.61 7.87
N PHE A 139 -15.41 9.32 8.72
CA PHE A 139 -14.34 10.21 8.30
C PHE A 139 -12.99 9.68 8.79
N ALA A 140 -12.07 9.50 7.83
CA ALA A 140 -10.74 8.97 8.10
C ALA A 140 -9.75 10.09 8.41
N PHE A 141 -8.92 9.89 9.43
CA PHE A 141 -7.79 10.75 9.74
C PHE A 141 -6.52 9.91 9.68
N GLN A 142 -5.73 10.11 8.62
CA GLN A 142 -4.45 9.44 8.45
C GLN A 142 -3.37 10.17 9.25
N LEU A 143 -2.66 9.46 10.13
CA LEU A 143 -1.57 10.02 10.92
C LEU A 143 -0.31 9.14 10.90
N ARG A 144 0.84 9.78 11.11
CA ARG A 144 2.14 9.11 11.34
C ARG A 144 2.88 9.66 12.57
N ASN A 145 2.34 10.73 13.15
CA ASN A 145 2.91 11.46 14.27
C ASN A 145 1.96 11.37 15.47
N PRO A 146 2.46 11.56 16.71
CA PRO A 146 1.62 11.69 17.88
C PRO A 146 0.51 12.75 17.71
N VAL A 147 -0.66 12.46 18.26
CA VAL A 147 -1.81 13.37 18.21
C VAL A 147 -1.56 14.55 19.15
N HIS A 148 -1.55 15.77 18.62
CA HIS A 148 -1.56 17.01 19.39
C HIS A 148 -2.88 17.78 19.13
N ASN A 149 -3.09 18.89 19.84
CA ASN A 149 -4.36 19.63 19.80
C ASN A 149 -4.77 20.15 18.41
N GLY A 150 -3.82 20.32 17.49
CA GLY A 150 -4.11 20.68 16.09
C GLY A 150 -4.82 19.55 15.35
N HIS A 151 -4.33 18.31 15.51
CA HIS A 151 -5.01 17.12 14.99
C HIS A 151 -6.40 16.95 15.63
N ALA A 152 -6.49 17.11 16.96
CA ALA A 152 -7.76 17.01 17.67
C ALA A 152 -8.77 18.05 17.20
N LEU A 153 -8.33 19.30 16.94
CA LEU A 153 -9.18 20.35 16.39
C LEU A 153 -9.76 19.94 15.04
N LEU A 154 -8.96 19.42 14.10
CA LEU A 154 -9.45 18.98 12.80
C LEU A 154 -10.48 17.85 12.92
N MET A 155 -10.23 16.86 13.78
CA MET A 155 -11.14 15.74 14.00
C MET A 155 -12.47 16.22 14.63
N ASN A 156 -12.40 17.09 15.64
CA ASN A 156 -13.58 17.64 16.31
C ASN A 156 -14.39 18.56 15.39
N ASP A 157 -13.73 19.43 14.62
CA ASP A 157 -14.39 20.33 13.66
C ASP A 157 -15.07 19.55 12.54
N THR A 158 -14.42 18.49 12.04
CA THR A 158 -15.01 17.58 11.04
C THR A 158 -16.27 16.92 11.58
N ARG A 159 -16.23 16.38 12.80
CA ARG A 159 -17.41 15.80 13.45
C ARG A 159 -18.53 16.84 13.56
N ARG A 160 -18.22 18.06 14.04
CA ARG A 160 -19.21 19.14 14.19
C ARG A 160 -19.89 19.47 12.85
N ARG A 161 -19.11 19.61 11.77
CA ARG A 161 -19.66 19.88 10.44
C ARG A 161 -20.56 18.76 9.92
N LEU A 162 -20.19 17.50 10.13
CA LEU A 162 -21.03 16.36 9.72
C LEU A 162 -22.37 16.35 10.47
N LEU A 163 -22.37 16.69 11.77
CA LEU A 163 -23.60 16.88 12.55
C LEU A 163 -24.43 18.07 12.02
N GLU A 164 -23.79 19.20 11.71
CA GLU A 164 -24.44 20.38 11.09
C GLU A 164 -25.06 20.04 9.72
N MET A 165 -24.50 19.06 9.00
CA MET A 165 -25.05 18.53 7.74
C MET A 165 -26.23 17.57 7.93
N GLY A 166 -26.61 17.25 9.18
CA GLY A 166 -27.75 16.40 9.51
C GLY A 166 -27.42 14.91 9.70
N LEU A 167 -26.14 14.53 9.64
CA LEU A 167 -25.72 13.18 10.03
C LEU A 167 -25.87 13.02 11.54
N GLN A 168 -26.34 11.87 11.98
CA GLN A 168 -26.64 11.55 13.37
C GLN A 168 -25.45 10.86 14.06
N GLU A 169 -24.78 9.94 13.37
CA GLU A 169 -23.72 9.09 13.94
C GLU A 169 -22.40 9.09 13.12
N PRO A 170 -21.79 10.27 12.89
CA PRO A 170 -20.52 10.33 12.18
C PRO A 170 -19.39 9.71 13.03
N ASN A 171 -18.75 8.67 12.53
CA ASN A 171 -17.68 7.97 13.24
C ASN A 171 -16.29 8.39 12.72
N SER A 172 -15.39 8.71 13.64
CA SER A 172 -13.98 8.97 13.31
C SER A 172 -13.21 7.66 13.16
N PHE A 173 -12.44 7.52 12.09
CA PHE A 173 -11.46 6.45 11.92
C PHE A 173 -10.05 7.03 11.93
N ALA A 174 -9.39 6.99 13.09
CA ALA A 174 -7.98 7.34 13.21
C ALA A 174 -7.13 6.16 12.71
N SER A 175 -6.38 6.39 11.63
CA SER A 175 -5.62 5.38 10.92
C SER A 175 -4.12 5.70 11.03
N PRO A 176 -3.43 5.28 12.10
CA PRO A 176 -1.97 5.40 12.18
C PRO A 176 -1.30 4.46 11.16
N ILE A 177 -0.34 4.97 10.39
CA ILE A 177 0.54 4.11 9.59
C ILE A 177 1.46 3.35 10.53
N GLY A 178 1.46 2.01 10.45
CA GLY A 178 2.30 1.12 11.23
C GLY A 178 3.48 0.50 10.45
N TRP A 179 3.81 1.07 9.29
CA TRP A 179 4.86 0.58 8.38
C TRP A 179 6.12 1.45 8.47
N PHE A 180 7.12 1.17 7.63
CA PHE A 180 8.39 1.90 7.57
C PHE A 180 8.21 3.42 7.75
N HIS A 181 8.93 3.98 8.70
CA HIS A 181 9.00 5.40 8.97
C HIS A 181 10.45 5.80 9.19
N LYS A 182 10.82 7.00 8.71
CA LYS A 182 12.09 7.59 9.10
C LYS A 182 12.01 7.89 10.61
N GLY A 183 12.97 7.37 11.36
CA GLY A 183 13.20 7.75 12.76
C GLY A 183 13.65 9.20 12.90
#